data_AF-A0A238JLN4-F1
#
_entry.id   AF-A0A238JLN4-F1
#
_cell.length_a   1.000
_cell.length_b   1.000
_cell.length_c   1.000
_cell.angle_alpha   90.00
_cell.angle_beta   90.00
_cell.angle_gamma   90.00
#
_symmetry.space_group_name_H-M   'P 1'
#
loop_
_entity.id
_entity.type
_entity.pdbx_description
1 polymer ?
#
loop_
_entity_poly.entity_id
_entity_poly.type
_entity_poly.pdbx_seq_one_letter_code
_entity_poly.pdbx_strand_id
1 'polypeptide(L)'
;MVQEENSSHPRQTGRRANRARRAEALRKDALSPIRILKRLVLVPVVAAGIALSAYIRTSDYGSEDALRHLVAMVGCGPAAAMGLAPAQEGELGYHPRNDPEGDGVACGTETRFPAPEQDNRVRSVGGAKFVRP
;
A
#
# COMPACT_ATOMS: atom_id res chain seq x y z
N MET A 1 71.37 -43.48 7.47
CA MET A 1 69.99 -43.75 7.03
C MET A 1 69.09 -42.91 7.89
N VAL A 2 68.45 -41.90 7.28
CA VAL A 2 67.66 -40.86 7.95
C VAL A 2 66.19 -41.22 7.80
N GLN A 3 65.45 -41.28 8.91
CA GLN A 3 63.98 -41.16 8.92
C GLN A 3 63.60 -40.41 10.20
N GLU A 4 63.46 -39.09 10.03
CA GLU A 4 63.02 -38.17 11.07
C GLU A 4 61.48 -38.05 11.01
N GLU A 5 60.87 -38.06 12.19
CA GLU A 5 59.44 -38.13 12.44
C GLU A 5 58.66 -36.97 11.79
N ASN A 6 57.65 -37.30 10.97
CA ASN A 6 56.67 -36.30 10.51
C ASN A 6 55.27 -36.61 11.08
N SER A 7 55.13 -36.41 12.40
CA SER A 7 53.90 -36.75 13.17
C SER A 7 53.15 -35.53 13.70
N SER A 8 53.21 -34.37 13.03
CA SER A 8 52.70 -33.09 13.58
C SER A 8 51.44 -32.50 12.89
N HIS A 9 50.73 -33.25 12.03
CA HIS A 9 49.63 -32.69 11.22
C HIS A 9 48.15 -32.97 11.59
N PRO A 10 47.75 -33.83 12.54
CA PRO A 10 46.31 -34.02 12.82
C PRO A 10 45.72 -33.04 13.86
N ARG A 11 46.53 -32.38 14.71
CA ARG A 11 46.02 -31.52 15.81
C ARG A 11 45.67 -30.08 15.38
N GLN A 12 46.26 -29.57 14.30
CA GLN A 12 46.02 -28.18 13.86
C GLN A 12 44.68 -27.99 13.14
N THR A 13 44.22 -29.01 12.42
CA THR A 13 42.96 -28.99 11.65
C THR A 13 41.73 -28.91 12.57
N GLY A 14 41.72 -29.68 13.67
CA GLY A 14 40.62 -29.66 14.65
C GLY A 14 40.46 -28.32 15.38
N ARG A 15 41.57 -27.64 15.70
CA ARG A 15 41.52 -26.30 16.33
C ARG A 15 40.97 -25.23 15.39
N ARG A 16 41.31 -25.29 14.09
CA ARG A 16 40.76 -24.37 13.07
C ARG A 16 39.27 -24.65 12.82
N ALA A 17 38.86 -25.92 12.74
CA ALA A 17 37.46 -26.31 12.58
C ALA A 17 36.58 -25.83 13.75
N ASN A 18 37.07 -25.93 14.99
CA ASN A 18 36.33 -25.46 16.17
C ASN A 18 36.20 -23.92 16.22
N ARG A 19 37.21 -23.17 15.73
CA ARG A 19 37.12 -21.71 15.60
C ARG A 19 36.12 -21.28 14.52
N ALA A 20 36.08 -21.99 13.39
CA ALA A 20 35.11 -21.74 12.32
C ALA A 20 33.65 -21.98 12.79
N ARG A 21 33.40 -23.07 13.53
CA ARG A 21 32.08 -23.38 14.10
C ARG A 21 31.58 -22.31 15.07
N ARG A 22 32.46 -21.73 15.89
CA ARG A 22 32.11 -20.62 16.79
C ARG A 22 31.78 -19.34 16.02
N ALA A 23 32.52 -19.04 14.95
CA ALA A 23 32.23 -17.89 14.10
C ALA A 23 30.89 -18.04 13.36
N GLU A 24 30.54 -19.25 12.91
CA GLU A 24 29.23 -19.52 12.29
C GLU A 24 28.07 -19.44 13.29
N ALA A 25 28.26 -19.89 14.53
CA ALA A 25 27.27 -19.72 15.59
C ALA A 25 27.01 -18.22 15.88
N LEU A 26 28.08 -17.43 16.02
CA LEU A 26 27.97 -15.98 16.21
C LEU A 26 27.33 -15.27 15.00
N ARG A 27 27.57 -15.74 13.78
CA ARG A 27 26.92 -15.20 12.56
C ARG A 27 25.43 -15.49 12.54
N LYS A 28 24.99 -16.68 12.97
CA LYS A 28 23.57 -17.04 13.07
C LYS A 28 22.84 -16.21 14.13
N ASP A 29 23.52 -15.85 15.22
CA ASP A 29 22.96 -14.99 16.27
C ASP A 29 22.94 -13.50 15.89
N ALA A 30 23.98 -13.03 15.19
CA ALA A 30 24.10 -11.64 14.76
C ALA A 30 23.12 -11.29 13.62
N LEU A 31 22.87 -12.24 12.72
CA LEU A 31 21.91 -12.13 11.62
C LEU A 31 20.64 -12.92 11.92
N SER A 32 20.13 -12.89 13.17
CA SER A 32 18.85 -13.51 13.52
C SER A 32 17.77 -13.02 12.54
N PRO A 33 17.35 -13.86 11.56
CA PRO A 33 16.46 -13.42 10.50
C PRO A 33 15.11 -13.04 11.08
N ILE A 34 14.75 -13.66 12.20
CA ILE A 34 13.57 -13.35 13.01
C ILE A 34 13.64 -11.93 13.59
N ARG A 35 14.79 -11.48 14.12
CA ARG A 35 14.90 -10.10 14.64
C ARG A 35 14.80 -9.07 13.52
N ILE A 36 15.39 -9.34 12.36
CA ILE A 36 15.32 -8.46 11.19
C ILE A 36 13.88 -8.38 10.70
N LEU A 37 13.22 -9.52 10.52
CA LEU A 37 11.82 -9.58 10.13
C LEU A 37 10.90 -8.88 11.15
N LYS A 38 11.13 -9.12 12.45
CA LYS A 38 10.38 -8.45 13.51
C LYS A 38 10.54 -6.93 13.42
N ARG A 39 11.75 -6.40 13.19
CA ARG A 39 11.96 -4.96 13.02
C ARG A 39 11.28 -4.42 11.75
N LEU A 40 11.36 -5.14 10.64
CA LEU A 40 10.71 -4.77 9.38
C LEU A 40 9.19 -4.67 9.51
N VAL A 41 8.56 -5.50 10.35
CA VAL A 41 7.13 -5.44 10.62
C VAL A 41 6.79 -4.43 11.73
N LEU A 42 7.57 -4.42 12.82
CA LEU A 42 7.26 -3.61 14.01
C LEU A 42 7.38 -2.11 13.74
N VAL A 43 8.38 -1.69 12.96
CA VAL A 43 8.59 -0.26 12.64
C VAL A 43 7.39 0.38 11.93
N PRO A 44 6.89 -0.15 10.79
CA PRO A 44 5.72 0.44 10.14
C PRO A 44 4.45 0.32 10.98
N VAL A 45 4.29 -0.75 11.77
CA VAL A 45 3.15 -0.91 12.68
C VAL A 45 3.12 0.18 13.75
N VAL A 46 4.28 0.43 14.40
CA VAL A 46 4.38 1.49 15.41
C VAL A 46 4.18 2.86 14.78
N ALA A 47 4.76 3.11 13.60
CA ALA A 47 4.58 4.37 12.89
C ALA A 47 3.10 4.62 12.52
N ALA A 48 2.40 3.60 12.02
CA ALA A 48 0.98 3.69 11.70
C ALA A 48 0.13 3.95 12.96
N GLY A 49 0.44 3.28 14.07
CA GLY A 49 -0.24 3.51 15.36
C GLY A 49 -0.05 4.93 15.89
N ILE A 50 1.16 5.49 15.79
CA ILE A 50 1.45 6.88 16.18
C ILE A 50 0.69 7.86 15.27
N ALA A 51 0.74 7.65 13.96
CA ALA A 51 0.04 8.50 13.00
C ALA A 51 -1.47 8.49 13.23
N LEU A 52 -2.06 7.30 13.45
CA LEU A 52 -3.48 7.14 13.77
C LEU A 52 -3.84 7.83 15.09
N SER A 53 -3.02 7.65 16.14
CA SER A 53 -3.24 8.32 17.42
C SER A 53 -3.13 9.84 17.32
N ALA A 54 -2.20 10.37 16.53
CA ALA A 54 -2.05 11.80 16.33
C ALA A 54 -3.28 12.34 15.61
N TYR A 55 -3.67 11.71 14.50
CA TYR A 55 -4.86 12.07 13.73
C TYR A 55 -6.12 12.13 14.58
N ILE A 56 -6.41 11.10 15.38
CA ILE A 56 -7.58 11.06 16.28
C ILE A 56 -7.55 12.19 17.32
N ARG A 57 -6.37 12.56 17.82
CA ARG A 57 -6.25 13.60 18.87
C ARG A 57 -6.26 15.02 18.32
N THR A 58 -5.82 15.22 17.09
CA THR A 58 -5.65 16.55 16.50
C THR A 58 -6.69 16.91 15.45
N SER A 59 -7.55 15.98 15.00
CA SER A 59 -8.60 16.32 14.04
C SER A 59 -9.80 16.96 14.73
N ASP A 60 -10.36 18.00 14.11
CA ASP A 60 -11.63 18.63 14.51
C ASP A 60 -12.85 17.70 14.28
N TYR A 61 -12.66 16.60 13.55
CA TYR A 61 -13.63 15.54 13.37
C TYR A 61 -13.67 14.64 14.60
N GLY A 62 -14.87 14.23 15.04
CA GLY A 62 -15.00 13.20 16.06
C GLY A 62 -14.26 11.92 15.63
N SER A 63 -13.65 11.19 16.57
CA SER A 63 -12.86 9.98 16.29
C SER A 63 -13.58 8.97 15.37
N GLU A 64 -14.91 8.90 15.49
CA GLU A 64 -15.74 8.05 14.64
C GLU A 64 -15.83 8.55 13.21
N ASP A 65 -15.93 9.87 13.01
CA ASP A 65 -16.09 10.50 11.69
C ASP A 65 -14.85 10.38 10.83
N ALA A 66 -13.68 10.51 11.47
CA ALA A 66 -12.38 10.27 10.88
C ALA A 66 -12.22 8.82 10.37
N LEU A 67 -12.68 7.84 11.17
CA LEU A 67 -12.69 6.43 10.77
C LEU A 67 -13.64 6.18 9.59
N ARG A 68 -14.81 6.81 9.60
CA ARG A 68 -15.80 6.70 8.52
C ARG A 68 -15.24 7.22 7.18
N HIS A 69 -14.49 8.32 7.20
CA HIS A 69 -13.77 8.81 6.01
C HIS A 69 -12.68 7.86 5.51
N LEU A 70 -11.92 7.22 6.42
CA LEU A 70 -10.92 6.22 6.02
C LEU A 70 -11.55 4.99 5.38
N VAL A 71 -12.67 4.51 5.92
CA VAL A 71 -13.41 3.36 5.37
C VAL A 71 -13.97 3.68 3.98
N ALA A 72 -14.49 4.89 3.79
CA ALA A 72 -14.90 5.38 2.48
C ALA A 72 -13.77 5.33 1.45
N MET A 73 -12.54 5.71 1.82
CA MET A 73 -11.39 5.66 0.93
C MET A 73 -11.01 4.23 0.46
N VAL A 74 -11.27 3.20 1.27
CA VAL A 74 -10.95 1.80 0.91
C VAL A 74 -11.82 1.33 -0.25
N GLY A 75 -13.08 1.74 -0.29
CA GLY A 75 -14.00 1.49 -1.40
C GLY A 75 -15.44 1.27 -0.93
N CYS A 76 -16.32 1.05 -1.91
CA CYS A 76 -17.76 0.96 -1.68
C CYS A 76 -18.22 -0.25 -0.88
N GLY A 77 -17.57 -1.41 -1.01
CA GLY A 77 -17.91 -2.60 -0.22
C GLY A 77 -17.73 -2.38 1.28
N PRO A 78 -16.52 -1.96 1.72
CA PRO A 78 -16.28 -1.57 3.11
C PRO A 78 -17.18 -0.42 3.60
N ALA A 79 -17.42 0.60 2.78
CA ALA A 79 -18.30 1.71 3.12
C ALA A 79 -19.75 1.25 3.35
N ALA A 80 -20.30 0.41 2.46
CA ALA A 80 -21.63 -0.16 2.61
C ALA A 80 -21.75 -1.08 3.83
N ALA A 81 -20.72 -1.90 4.10
CA ALA A 81 -20.69 -2.77 5.28
C ALA A 81 -20.73 -2.00 6.61
N MET A 82 -20.32 -0.73 6.61
CA MET A 82 -20.38 0.15 7.77
C MET A 82 -21.57 1.13 7.74
N GLY A 83 -22.49 1.00 6.78
CA GLY A 83 -23.65 1.88 6.65
C GLY A 83 -23.28 3.31 6.23
N LEU A 84 -22.12 3.49 5.59
CA LEU A 84 -21.59 4.78 5.15
C LEU A 84 -21.83 5.04 3.66
N ALA A 85 -22.45 4.11 2.96
CA ALA A 85 -22.81 4.24 1.56
C ALA A 85 -24.30 3.92 1.37
N PRO A 86 -25.00 4.62 0.45
CA PRO A 86 -24.53 5.75 -0.35
C PRO A 86 -24.31 7.02 0.49
N ALA A 87 -23.39 7.90 0.08
CA ALA A 87 -23.10 9.16 0.79
C ALA A 87 -22.96 10.33 -0.19
N GLN A 88 -23.50 11.49 0.21
CA GLN A 88 -23.42 12.73 -0.58
C GLN A 88 -22.14 13.52 -0.30
N GLU A 89 -21.74 14.37 -1.24
CA GLU A 89 -20.61 15.29 -1.04
C GLU A 89 -20.76 16.11 0.26
N GLY A 90 -19.75 16.05 1.11
CA GLY A 90 -19.76 16.65 2.45
C GLY A 90 -20.27 15.75 3.57
N GLU A 91 -20.84 14.58 3.26
CA GLU A 91 -21.26 13.59 4.25
C GLU A 91 -20.16 12.60 4.65
N LEU A 92 -20.34 12.02 5.82
CA LEU A 92 -19.50 10.96 6.36
C LEU A 92 -19.67 9.69 5.53
N GLY A 93 -18.69 9.39 4.68
CA GLY A 93 -18.77 8.25 3.77
C GLY A 93 -18.49 8.64 2.31
N TYR A 94 -18.48 9.95 2.01
CA TYR A 94 -18.11 10.43 0.70
C TYR A 94 -16.60 10.35 0.49
N HIS A 95 -16.21 9.80 -0.65
CA HIS A 95 -14.83 9.86 -1.12
C HIS A 95 -14.86 10.00 -2.65
N PRO A 96 -14.16 10.99 -3.25
CA PRO A 96 -14.22 11.23 -4.70
C PRO A 96 -13.87 10.00 -5.56
N ARG A 97 -12.99 9.13 -5.05
CA ARG A 97 -12.65 7.85 -5.72
C ARG A 97 -13.84 6.90 -5.90
N ASN A 98 -14.87 7.04 -5.08
CA ASN A 98 -16.07 6.22 -5.11
C ASN A 98 -17.24 6.91 -5.83
N ASP A 99 -17.01 8.10 -6.39
CA ASP A 99 -17.95 8.86 -7.21
C ASP A 99 -17.34 9.00 -8.62
N PRO A 100 -17.31 7.91 -9.43
CA PRO A 100 -16.73 7.95 -10.76
C PRO A 100 -17.55 8.78 -11.74
N GLU A 101 -18.84 8.96 -11.47
CA GLU A 101 -19.76 9.73 -12.32
C GLU A 101 -19.67 11.23 -12.03
N GLY A 102 -19.16 11.63 -10.85
CA GLY A 102 -19.01 13.02 -10.44
C GLY A 102 -20.33 13.73 -10.19
N ASP A 103 -21.37 12.98 -9.82
CA ASP A 103 -22.70 13.52 -9.55
C ASP A 103 -22.88 13.97 -8.09
N GLY A 104 -21.83 13.83 -7.28
CA GLY A 104 -21.82 14.18 -5.87
C GLY A 104 -22.32 13.04 -4.97
N VAL A 105 -22.53 11.83 -5.50
CA VAL A 105 -22.98 10.66 -4.73
C VAL A 105 -21.95 9.53 -4.81
N ALA A 106 -21.20 9.34 -3.73
CA ALA A 106 -20.27 8.23 -3.62
C ALA A 106 -21.03 6.90 -3.43
N CYS A 107 -20.58 5.87 -4.14
CA CYS A 107 -21.18 4.52 -4.11
C CYS A 107 -22.66 4.50 -4.50
N GLY A 108 -23.11 5.46 -5.31
CA GLY A 108 -24.41 5.45 -5.92
C GLY A 108 -24.59 4.21 -6.81
N THR A 109 -25.79 3.62 -6.78
CA THR A 109 -26.18 2.52 -7.68
C THR A 109 -26.57 3.03 -9.07
N GLU A 110 -26.77 4.33 -9.20
CA GLU A 110 -27.09 5.00 -10.44
C GLU A 110 -25.79 5.15 -11.24
N THR A 111 -25.45 4.16 -12.07
CA THR A 111 -24.55 4.42 -13.20
C THR A 111 -25.27 5.38 -14.12
N ARG A 112 -25.19 6.68 -13.83
CA ARG A 112 -25.74 7.71 -14.70
C ARG A 112 -24.78 7.81 -15.87
N PHE A 113 -25.03 7.00 -16.90
CA PHE A 113 -24.40 7.17 -18.20
C PHE A 113 -24.35 8.67 -18.50
N PRO A 114 -23.18 9.23 -18.86
CA PRO A 114 -23.08 10.64 -19.16
C PRO A 114 -24.16 10.94 -20.20
N ALA A 115 -25.12 11.78 -19.81
CA ALA A 115 -26.17 12.20 -20.73
C ALA A 115 -25.46 12.70 -21.99
N PRO A 116 -25.82 12.22 -23.19
CA PRO A 116 -25.12 12.61 -24.40
C PRO A 116 -25.16 14.13 -24.45
N GLU A 117 -23.98 14.75 -24.35
CA GLU A 117 -23.79 16.17 -24.51
C GLU A 117 -24.42 16.53 -25.85
N GLN A 118 -25.57 17.20 -25.81
CA GLN A 118 -26.25 17.66 -27.02
C GLN A 118 -25.39 18.77 -27.63
N ASP A 119 -24.34 18.36 -28.35
CA ASP A 119 -23.56 19.22 -29.21
C ASP A 119 -24.49 19.66 -30.36
N ASN A 120 -25.27 20.71 -30.10
CA ASN A 120 -26.11 21.41 -31.07
C ASN A 120 -25.28 22.18 -32.11
N ARG A 121 -24.00 21.83 -32.32
CA ARG A 121 -23.26 22.28 -33.49
C ARG A 121 -23.70 21.46 -34.69
N VAL A 122 -24.80 21.90 -35.29
CA VAL A 122 -25.08 21.71 -36.72
C VAL A 122 -23.82 22.14 -37.46
N ARG A 123 -22.97 21.17 -37.84
CA ARG A 123 -21.79 21.40 -38.67
C ARG A 123 -22.30 21.88 -40.03
N SER A 124 -22.37 23.19 -40.19
CA SER A 124 -22.56 23.83 -41.48
C SER A 124 -21.32 23.55 -42.33
N VAL A 125 -21.38 22.49 -43.13
CA VAL A 125 -20.34 22.17 -44.10
C VAL A 125 -20.44 23.17 -45.25
N GLY A 126 -19.53 24.14 -45.24
CA GLY A 126 -19.39 25.13 -46.31
C GLY A 126 -19.15 24.44 -47.65
N GLY A 127 -19.97 24.79 -48.65
CA GLY A 127 -19.95 24.19 -49.98
C GLY A 127 -18.64 24.45 -50.73
N ALA A 128 -17.71 23.50 -50.67
CA ALA A 128 -16.58 23.47 -51.58
C ALA A 128 -17.06 23.02 -52.97
N LYS A 129 -17.00 23.94 -53.94
CA LYS A 129 -17.30 23.65 -55.35
C LYS A 129 -16.14 22.89 -55.98
N PHE A 130 -16.37 21.62 -56.32
CA PHE A 130 -15.45 20.84 -57.14
C PHE A 130 -15.58 21.27 -58.60
N VAL A 131 -14.55 21.95 -59.13
CA VAL A 131 -14.35 22.15 -60.57
C VAL A 131 -13.71 20.88 -61.12
N ARG A 132 -14.35 20.24 -62.11
CA ARG A 132 -13.82 19.05 -62.80
C ARG A 132 -13.04 19.49 -64.05
N PRO A 133 -11.88 18.87 -64.34
CA PRO A 133 -11.18 19.03 -65.62
C PRO A 133 -11.91 18.33 -66.77
#